data_AF-A0A2T3G2C1-F1
#
_entry.id   AF-A0A2T3G2C1-F1
#
_cell.length_a   1.000
_cell.length_b   1.000
_cell.length_c   1.000
_cell.angle_alpha   90.00
_cell.angle_beta   90.00
_cell.angle_gamma   90.00
#
_symmetry.space_group_name_H-M   'P 1'
#
loop_
_entity.id
_entity.type
_entity.pdbx_description
1 polymer ?
#
loop_
_entity_poly.entity_id
_entity_poly.type
_entity_poly.pdbx_seq_one_letter_code
_entity_poly.pdbx_strand_id
1 'polypeptide(L)'
;MAKEVDTKGYVKMYRKAQEDEVFKNPYAWQLFTYCLFNATFDSRYGEVGTLITSKKEISEDLNITRPTLDKFMKFLKENKVIDYKSFRGGIGKTEIKVLNYKKYQDSSM
;
A
#
# COMPACT_ATOMS: atom_id res chain seq x y z
N MET A 1 -9.40 -12.74 -11.58
CA MET A 1 -10.62 -12.12 -11.01
C MET A 1 -10.20 -10.75 -10.52
N ALA A 2 -10.78 -9.68 -11.05
CA ALA A 2 -10.54 -8.35 -10.50
C ALA A 2 -10.98 -8.38 -9.02
N LYS A 3 -10.10 -7.99 -8.10
CA LYS A 3 -10.52 -7.74 -6.71
C LYS A 3 -11.69 -6.78 -6.77
N GLU A 4 -12.74 -7.04 -6.00
CA GLU A 4 -13.75 -6.03 -5.70
C GLU A 4 -13.01 -4.93 -4.92
N VAL A 5 -12.45 -3.96 -5.65
CA VAL A 5 -11.78 -2.82 -5.03
C VAL A 5 -12.90 -1.95 -4.49
N ASP A 6 -12.94 -1.75 -3.19
CA ASP A 6 -13.86 -0.80 -2.58
C ASP A 6 -13.58 0.58 -3.17
N THR A 7 -14.41 1.00 -4.14
CA THR A 7 -14.28 2.31 -4.80
C THR A 7 -14.87 3.43 -3.96
N LYS A 8 -15.29 3.16 -2.72
CA LYS A 8 -15.83 4.18 -1.82
C LYS A 8 -14.69 4.92 -1.15
N GLY A 9 -14.73 6.25 -1.23
CA GLY A 9 -13.78 7.14 -0.58
C GLY A 9 -12.82 7.82 -1.56
N TYR A 10 -12.33 8.98 -1.16
CA TYR A 10 -11.29 9.71 -1.88
C TYR A 10 -9.98 9.62 -1.10
N VAL A 11 -8.91 9.28 -1.82
CA VAL A 11 -7.55 9.40 -1.32
C VAL A 11 -7.07 10.84 -1.55
N LYS A 12 -6.84 11.57 -0.46
CA LYS A 12 -6.28 12.92 -0.47
C LYS A 12 -4.76 12.86 -0.57
N MET A 13 -4.20 13.66 -1.47
CA MET A 13 -2.76 13.83 -1.61
C MET A 13 -2.34 15.21 -1.12
N TYR A 14 -1.35 15.26 -0.23
CA TYR A 14 -0.79 16.52 0.23
C TYR A 14 0.19 17.07 -0.82
N ARG A 15 0.11 18.38 -1.13
CA ARG A 15 1.03 19.03 -2.08
C ARG A 15 2.50 18.83 -1.72
N LYS A 16 2.81 18.85 -0.41
CA LYS A 16 4.16 18.61 0.13
C LYS A 16 4.70 17.21 -0.16
N ALA A 17 3.88 16.26 -0.61
CA ALA A 17 4.37 14.95 -1.05
C ALA A 17 5.42 15.09 -2.15
N GLN A 18 5.38 16.14 -2.99
CA GLN A 18 6.38 16.40 -4.02
C GLN A 18 7.82 16.57 -3.49
N GLU A 19 7.96 16.96 -2.22
CA GLU A 19 9.25 17.16 -1.56
C GLU A 19 9.78 15.85 -0.92
N ASP A 20 8.93 14.84 -0.78
CA ASP A 20 9.21 13.56 -0.11
C ASP A 20 10.04 12.62 -1.00
N GLU A 21 11.00 11.91 -0.40
CA GLU A 21 11.86 10.94 -1.10
C GLU A 21 11.06 9.77 -1.70
N VAL A 22 9.90 9.44 -1.13
CA VAL A 22 8.97 8.45 -1.68
C VAL A 22 8.37 8.94 -3.00
N PHE A 23 8.03 10.22 -3.12
CA PHE A 23 7.49 10.78 -4.36
C PHE A 23 8.55 10.92 -5.45
N LYS A 24 9.79 11.30 -5.06
CA LYS A 24 10.92 11.45 -6.00
C LYS A 24 11.36 10.14 -6.63
N ASN A 25 10.95 9.00 -6.07
CA ASN A 25 11.23 7.67 -6.62
C ASN A 25 9.97 7.05 -7.25
N PRO A 26 9.89 6.92 -8.60
CA PRO A 26 8.68 6.45 -9.27
C PRO A 26 8.16 5.08 -8.80
N TYR A 27 9.06 4.13 -8.54
CA TYR A 27 8.67 2.80 -8.09
C TYR A 27 8.18 2.80 -6.64
N ALA A 28 8.82 3.60 -5.77
CA ALA A 28 8.37 3.76 -4.39
C ALA A 28 7.00 4.42 -4.35
N TRP A 29 6.80 5.47 -5.16
CA TRP A 29 5.53 6.16 -5.28
C TRP A 29 4.41 5.26 -5.80
N GLN A 30 4.70 4.49 -6.86
CA GLN A 30 3.75 3.53 -7.43
C GLN A 30 3.36 2.46 -6.40
N LEU A 31 4.32 1.88 -5.68
CA LEU A 31 4.04 0.89 -4.64
C LEU A 31 3.27 1.49 -3.46
N PHE A 32 3.63 2.69 -3.02
CA PHE A 32 2.92 3.38 -1.94
C PHE A 32 1.46 3.65 -2.31
N THR A 33 1.21 4.23 -3.48
CA THR A 33 -0.15 4.54 -3.95
C THR A 33 -0.96 3.27 -4.22
N TYR A 34 -0.33 2.20 -4.72
CA TYR A 34 -0.97 0.88 -4.81
C TYR A 34 -1.44 0.37 -3.44
N CYS A 35 -0.59 0.44 -2.41
CA CYS A 35 -0.97 0.07 -1.05
C CYS A 35 -2.10 0.95 -0.52
N LEU A 36 -2.05 2.25 -0.80
CA LEU A 36 -3.04 3.23 -0.36
C LEU A 36 -4.42 3.00 -1.00
N PHE A 37 -4.47 2.65 -2.29
CA PHE A 37 -5.72 2.37 -3.02
C PHE A 37 -6.35 1.02 -2.66
N ASN A 38 -5.53 0.04 -2.26
CA ASN A 38 -6.01 -1.32 -2.00
C ASN A 38 -6.13 -1.64 -0.50
N ALA A 39 -5.81 -0.69 0.38
CA ALA A 39 -5.97 -0.87 1.82
C ALA A 39 -7.44 -0.82 2.23
N THR A 40 -7.77 -1.54 3.30
CA THR A 40 -9.13 -1.58 3.85
C THR A 40 -9.56 -0.17 4.28
N PHE A 41 -10.66 0.33 3.72
CA PHE A 41 -11.18 1.65 4.05
C PHE A 41 -12.11 1.62 5.27
N ASP A 42 -12.94 0.59 5.39
CA ASP A 42 -13.97 0.45 6.43
C ASP A 42 -13.66 -0.72 7.37
N SER A 43 -13.70 -0.44 8.68
CA SER A 43 -13.37 -1.41 9.73
C SER A 43 -14.27 -2.65 9.75
N ARG A 44 -15.43 -2.61 9.10
CA ARG A 44 -16.33 -3.76 8.95
C ARG A 44 -15.71 -4.89 8.14
N TYR A 45 -14.73 -4.59 7.27
CA TYR A 45 -14.09 -5.56 6.39
C TYR A 45 -12.67 -5.96 6.82
N GLY A 46 -12.13 -5.34 7.87
CA GLY A 46 -10.79 -5.62 8.37
C GLY A 46 -10.16 -4.43 9.11
N GLU A 47 -8.85 -4.49 9.36
CA GLU A 47 -8.15 -3.35 9.96
C GLU A 47 -7.99 -2.22 8.93
N VAL A 48 -8.52 -1.03 9.25
CA VAL A 48 -8.42 0.15 8.37
C VAL A 48 -6.97 0.52 8.10
N GLY A 49 -6.65 0.73 6.81
CA GLY A 49 -5.31 1.02 6.33
C GLY A 49 -4.44 -0.22 6.11
N THR A 50 -5.00 -1.43 6.25
CA THR A 50 -4.28 -2.68 6.02
C THR A 50 -4.70 -3.33 4.69
N LEU A 51 -3.70 -3.81 3.94
CA LEU A 51 -3.81 -4.59 2.72
C LEU A 51 -3.30 -6.01 2.98
N ILE A 52 -4.16 -7.01 2.78
CA ILE A 52 -3.78 -8.43 2.78
C ILE A 52 -3.64 -8.89 1.33
N THR A 53 -2.44 -9.33 0.95
CA THR A 53 -2.12 -9.73 -0.43
C THR A 53 -0.97 -10.73 -0.44
N SER A 54 -0.45 -11.09 -1.61
CA SER A 54 0.83 -11.77 -1.77
C SER A 54 1.81 -10.88 -2.54
N LYS A 55 3.11 -11.04 -2.28
CA LYS A 55 4.15 -10.39 -3.10
C LYS A 55 4.05 -10.80 -4.58
N LYS A 56 3.38 -11.92 -4.90
CA LYS A 56 3.15 -12.38 -6.28
C LYS A 56 2.21 -11.44 -7.00
N GLU A 57 1.03 -11.25 -6.40
CA GLU A 57 0.00 -10.37 -6.93
C GLU A 57 0.52 -8.95 -7.07
N ILE A 58 1.24 -8.41 -6.08
CA ILE A 58 1.83 -7.06 -6.20
C ILE A 58 2.79 -6.97 -7.40
N SER A 59 3.63 -7.99 -7.59
CA SER A 59 4.60 -8.00 -8.70
C SER A 59 3.90 -8.05 -10.06
N GLU A 60 2.83 -8.83 -10.16
CA GLU A 60 2.01 -8.98 -11.37
C GLU A 60 1.21 -7.70 -11.65
N ASP A 61 0.54 -7.14 -10.65
CA ASP A 61 -0.27 -5.92 -10.75
C ASP A 61 0.56 -4.69 -11.14
N LEU A 62 1.78 -4.58 -10.59
CA LEU A 62 2.68 -3.44 -10.84
C LEU A 62 3.67 -3.70 -11.97
N ASN A 63 3.71 -4.90 -12.54
CA ASN A 63 4.70 -5.34 -13.52
C ASN A 63 6.15 -5.07 -13.07
N ILE A 64 6.47 -5.44 -11.82
CA ILE A 64 7.82 -5.29 -11.24
C ILE A 64 8.36 -6.65 -10.78
N THR A 65 9.68 -6.80 -10.79
CA THR A 65 10.32 -8.04 -10.32
C THR A 65 10.23 -8.17 -8.79
N ARG A 66 10.31 -9.40 -8.27
CA ARG A 66 10.34 -9.66 -6.82
C ARG A 66 11.49 -8.95 -6.10
N PRO A 67 12.74 -8.96 -6.61
CA PRO A 67 13.83 -8.18 -6.02
C PRO A 67 13.54 -6.68 -5.97
N THR A 68 12.95 -6.13 -7.05
CA THR A 68 12.54 -4.72 -7.10
C THR A 68 11.48 -4.42 -6.05
N LEU A 69 10.46 -5.28 -5.93
CA LEU A 69 9.42 -5.16 -4.90
C LEU A 69 10.02 -5.19 -3.49
N ASP A 70 10.89 -6.16 -3.18
CA ASP A 70 11.51 -6.28 -1.86
C ASP A 70 12.36 -5.06 -1.50
N LYS A 71 13.12 -4.52 -2.47
CA LYS A 71 13.88 -3.28 -2.33
C LYS A 71 12.97 -2.11 -1.94
N PHE A 72 11.87 -1.92 -2.67
CA PHE A 72 10.98 -0.78 -2.43
C PHE A 72 10.09 -0.96 -1.20
N MET A 73 9.65 -2.16 -0.86
CA MET A 73 8.97 -2.43 0.41
C MET A 73 9.87 -2.05 1.60
N LYS A 74 11.16 -2.41 1.56
CA LYS A 74 12.12 -2.02 2.59
C LYS A 74 12.30 -0.50 2.66
N PHE A 75 12.49 0.15 1.50
CA PHE A 75 12.61 1.60 1.41
C PHE A 75 11.40 2.34 1.99
N LEU A 76 10.17 1.90 1.66
CA LEU A 76 8.94 2.50 2.19
C LEU A 76 8.80 2.31 3.71
N LYS A 77 9.25 1.17 4.24
CA LYS A 77 9.29 0.92 5.69
C LYS A 77 10.30 1.81 6.41
N GLU A 78 11.50 1.98 5.84
CA GLU A 78 12.54 2.87 6.37
C GLU A 78 12.08 4.35 6.38
N ASN A 79 11.32 4.77 5.37
CA ASN A 79 10.70 6.09 5.30
C ASN A 79 9.40 6.22 6.14
N LYS A 80 9.02 5.19 6.91
CA LYS A 80 7.87 5.22 7.82
C LYS A 80 6.54 5.55 7.14
N VAL A 81 6.37 5.14 5.88
CA VAL A 81 5.09 5.27 5.16
C VAL A 81 4.26 3.98 5.16
N ILE A 82 4.92 2.82 5.28
CA ILE A 82 4.25 1.54 5.49
C ILE A 82 4.93 0.72 6.60
N ASP A 83 4.21 -0.26 7.13
CA ASP A 83 4.79 -1.43 7.80
C ASP A 83 4.31 -2.70 7.09
N TYR A 84 5.01 -3.82 7.26
CA TYR A 84 4.59 -5.09 6.68
C TYR A 84 5.09 -6.31 7.45
N LYS A 85 4.31 -7.38 7.36
CA LYS A 85 4.64 -8.72 7.85
C LYS A 85 4.41 -9.74 6.75
N SER A 86 5.35 -10.68 6.60
CA SER A 86 5.20 -11.82 5.69
C SER A 86 5.01 -13.08 6.51
N PHE A 87 3.96 -13.84 6.21
CA PHE A 87 3.64 -15.08 6.90
C PHE A 87 4.21 -16.26 6.12
N ARG A 88 4.88 -17.19 6.82
CA ARG A 88 5.38 -18.44 6.22
C ARG A 88 4.25 -19.48 6.23
N GLY A 89 3.82 -19.91 5.05
CA GLY A 89 2.78 -20.94 4.83
C GLY A 89 1.90 -20.65 3.61
N GLY A 90 1.63 -21.67 2.77
CA GLY A 90 0.79 -21.55 1.57
C GLY A 90 1.30 -20.54 0.52
N ILE A 91 0.39 -19.79 -0.14
CA ILE A 91 0.68 -18.79 -1.21
C ILE A 91 1.53 -17.58 -0.73
N GLY A 92 1.98 -17.57 0.52
CA GLY A 92 2.85 -16.51 1.05
C GLY A 92 2.10 -15.20 1.19
N LYS A 93 1.26 -15.12 2.23
CA LYS A 93 0.51 -13.91 2.54
C LYS A 93 1.44 -12.84 3.11
N THR A 94 1.18 -11.61 2.70
CA THR A 94 1.83 -10.39 3.17
C THR A 94 0.75 -9.43 3.61
N GLU A 95 0.85 -8.99 4.86
CA GLU A 95 0.05 -7.93 5.44
C GLU A 95 0.86 -6.64 5.35
N ILE A 96 0.30 -5.62 4.73
CA ILE A 96 0.93 -4.30 4.57
C ILE A 96 0.00 -3.27 5.23
N LYS A 97 0.54 -2.47 6.15
CA LYS A 97 -0.19 -1.41 6.83
C LYS A 97 0.32 -0.05 6.36
N VAL A 98 -0.56 0.78 5.81
CA VAL A 98 -0.26 2.16 5.45
C VAL A 98 -0.24 3.02 6.72
N LEU A 99 0.90 3.62 7.02
CA LEU A 99 1.05 4.45 8.22
C LEU A 99 0.36 5.80 8.01
N ASN A 100 -0.32 6.28 9.06
CA ASN A 100 -1.16 7.47 9.01
C ASN A 100 -2.29 7.42 7.96
N TYR A 101 -2.79 6.23 7.59
CA TYR A 101 -3.84 6.04 6.56
C TYR A 101 -5.00 7.04 6.67
N LYS A 102 -5.50 7.28 7.88
CA LYS A 102 -6.61 8.23 8.15
C LYS A 102 -6.37 9.65 7.63
N LYS A 103 -5.12 10.12 7.57
CA LYS A 103 -4.78 11.46 7.03
C LYS A 103 -5.04 11.57 5.53
N TYR A 104 -4.99 10.45 4.83
CA TYR A 104 -5.25 10.38 3.39
C TYR A 104 -6.73 10.14 3.09
N GLN A 105 -7.57 9.91 4.09
CA GLN A 105 -8.99 9.68 3.87
C GLN A 105 -9.79 10.97 4.04
N ASP A 106 -10.86 11.09 3.27
CA ASP A 106 -11.84 12.14 3.55
C ASP A 106 -12.59 11.83 4.84
N SER A 107 -12.62 12.79 5.77
CA SER A 107 -13.31 12.65 7.06
C SER A 107 -14.76 13.09 6.99
N SER A 108 -15.20 13.63 5.85
CA SER A 108 -16.58 14.06 5.61
C SER A 108 -17.36 13.03 4.82
N MET A 109 -17.88 12.03 5.53
CA MET A 109 -19.23 11.50 5.31
C MET A 109 -19.89 11.27 6.66
#